data_AF-A0AAW5N913-F1
#
_entry.id   AF-A0AAW5N913-F1
#
_cell.length_a   1.000
_cell.length_b   1.000
_cell.length_c   1.000
_cell.angle_alpha   90.00
_cell.angle_beta   90.00
_cell.angle_gamma   90.00
#
_symmetry.space_group_name_H-M   'P 1'
#
loop_
_entity.id
_entity.type
_entity.pdbx_description
1 polymer ?
#
loop_
_entity_poly.entity_id
_entity_poly.type
_entity_poly.pdbx_seq_one_letter_code
_entity_poly.pdbx_strand_id
1 'polypeptide(L)'
;MDRLKKELFIQLQFSMLFSALTVLPEFDFMQLLFDYNFNLPMIACKIIATITGGGALYQLYAMQGSKHISTGFMAISGLGLIIVLVSAIGLPIWMEYAGLILLIIALCMSEKSLHIKWKERGTQGAYLISMAVLLYIFDMIGKSFLTHVAALVGLIIYLVGLKKIKVSLDSAGLAGVTKLTIAVALCIIGILFRFVPWIGTVVTVTLATLAFIVQYSGYCSLRNSLAIGTEGQRGAANLKTSMILLVIGALTILIPEYGLTISAFISMISIWLLYLGWKRIMFGIETSAEGIEEMY
;
A
#
# COMPACT_ATOMS: atom_id res chain seq x y z
N MET A 1 15.18 -12.59 -15.52
CA MET A 1 13.79 -13.13 -15.58
C MET A 1 13.12 -13.15 -14.21
N ASP A 2 13.81 -13.56 -13.14
CA ASP A 2 13.23 -13.64 -11.78
C ASP A 2 12.81 -12.27 -11.21
N ARG A 3 13.65 -11.23 -11.35
CA ARG A 3 13.32 -9.86 -10.92
C ARG A 3 12.04 -9.33 -11.54
N LEU A 4 11.91 -9.42 -12.87
CA LEU A 4 10.73 -8.94 -13.59
C LEU A 4 9.46 -9.68 -13.15
N LYS A 5 9.55 -10.99 -12.93
CA LYS A 5 8.44 -11.79 -12.38
C LYS A 5 8.02 -11.31 -10.99
N LYS A 6 8.97 -11.01 -10.10
CA LYS A 6 8.68 -10.43 -8.78
C LYS A 6 8.05 -9.04 -8.88
N GLU A 7 8.54 -8.18 -9.78
CA GLU A 7 7.97 -6.86 -10.03
C GLU A 7 6.49 -6.94 -10.44
N LEU A 8 6.17 -7.84 -11.38
CA LEU A 8 4.80 -8.04 -11.84
C LEU A 8 3.91 -8.68 -10.76
N PHE A 9 4.45 -9.61 -9.97
CA PHE A 9 3.72 -10.16 -8.83
C PHE A 9 3.34 -9.07 -7.82
N ILE A 10 4.29 -8.22 -7.44
CA ILE A 10 4.06 -7.14 -6.47
C ILE A 10 3.06 -6.13 -7.02
N GLN A 11 3.17 -5.78 -8.30
CA GLN A 11 2.21 -4.91 -8.97
C GLN A 11 0.82 -5.52 -8.95
N LEU A 12 0.68 -6.81 -9.29
CA LEU A 12 -0.60 -7.50 -9.28
C LEU A 12 -1.21 -7.55 -7.87
N GLN A 13 -0.43 -7.89 -6.84
CA GLN A 13 -0.88 -7.89 -5.45
C GLN A 13 -1.35 -6.52 -4.99
N PHE A 14 -0.55 -5.48 -5.26
CA PHE A 14 -0.89 -4.12 -4.92
C PHE A 14 -2.18 -3.67 -5.61
N SER A 15 -2.29 -3.89 -6.92
CA SER A 15 -3.45 -3.50 -7.70
C SER A 15 -4.72 -4.25 -7.28
N MET A 16 -4.65 -5.56 -7.01
CA MET A 16 -5.81 -6.32 -6.53
C MET A 16 -6.27 -5.86 -5.14
N LEU A 17 -5.34 -5.61 -4.22
CA LEU A 17 -5.68 -5.10 -2.89
C LEU A 17 -6.23 -3.67 -2.98
N PHE A 18 -5.62 -2.81 -3.80
CA PHE A 18 -6.10 -1.44 -4.00
C PHE A 18 -7.49 -1.42 -4.66
N SER A 19 -7.73 -2.23 -5.69
CA SER A 19 -9.07 -2.42 -6.28
C SER A 19 -10.08 -2.90 -5.25
N ALA A 20 -9.73 -3.90 -4.42
CA ALA A 20 -10.62 -4.40 -3.38
C ALA A 20 -11.04 -3.29 -2.40
N LEU A 21 -10.11 -2.40 -2.03
CA LEU A 21 -10.38 -1.27 -1.15
C LEU A 21 -11.32 -0.23 -1.79
N THR A 22 -11.23 0.02 -3.09
CA THR A 22 -12.10 0.99 -3.80
C THR A 22 -13.57 0.58 -3.91
N VAL A 23 -13.90 -0.66 -3.55
CA VAL A 23 -15.25 -1.23 -3.67
C VAL A 23 -15.99 -1.20 -2.34
N LEU A 24 -15.28 -0.98 -1.23
CA LEU A 24 -15.92 -0.90 0.07
C LEU A 24 -16.78 0.37 0.15
N PRO A 25 -18.02 0.31 0.65
CA PRO A 25 -18.96 1.44 0.68
C PRO A 25 -18.44 2.62 1.51
N GLU A 26 -17.49 2.36 2.40
CA GLU A 26 -16.82 3.38 3.21
C GLU A 26 -15.73 4.15 2.45
N PHE A 27 -15.34 3.69 1.27
CA PHE A 27 -14.35 4.35 0.40
C PHE A 27 -15.00 5.44 -0.47
N ASP A 28 -15.89 6.25 0.10
CA ASP A 28 -16.48 7.38 -0.60
C ASP A 28 -15.79 8.69 -0.22
N PHE A 29 -14.74 9.03 -0.96
CA PHE A 29 -13.98 10.27 -0.80
C PHE A 29 -14.84 11.56 -0.87
N MET A 30 -16.01 11.54 -1.50
CA MET A 30 -16.82 12.74 -1.77
C MET A 30 -18.11 12.81 -0.93
N GLN A 31 -18.71 11.67 -0.58
CA GLN A 31 -19.88 11.61 0.29
C GLN A 31 -19.57 11.97 1.75
N LEU A 32 -18.28 11.98 2.13
CA LEU A 32 -17.83 12.40 3.47
C LEU A 32 -18.09 13.88 3.79
N LEU A 33 -18.26 14.75 2.78
CA LEU A 33 -18.32 16.21 3.04
C LEU A 33 -19.45 16.98 2.34
N PHE A 34 -19.96 16.62 1.15
CA PHE A 34 -20.88 17.52 0.42
C PHE A 34 -21.94 16.90 -0.52
N ASP A 35 -22.33 15.63 -0.35
CA ASP A 35 -23.46 15.04 -1.09
C ASP A 35 -23.35 15.22 -2.64
N TYR A 36 -22.13 15.11 -3.17
CA TYR A 36 -21.83 15.31 -4.59
C TYR A 36 -21.71 13.95 -5.31
N ASN A 37 -22.66 13.64 -6.20
CA ASN A 37 -22.89 12.32 -6.80
C ASN A 37 -21.83 11.83 -7.83
N PHE A 38 -20.71 12.54 -8.05
CA PHE A 38 -19.68 12.14 -9.02
C PHE A 38 -18.28 12.12 -8.42
N ASN A 39 -17.87 10.96 -7.91
CA ASN A 39 -16.56 10.75 -7.29
C ASN A 39 -15.49 10.39 -8.35
N LEU A 40 -15.11 11.39 -9.16
CA LEU A 40 -14.06 11.27 -10.20
C LEU A 40 -12.74 10.65 -9.69
N PRO A 41 -12.22 11.00 -8.49
CA PRO A 41 -11.02 10.37 -7.95
C PRO A 41 -11.16 8.85 -7.69
N MET A 42 -12.31 8.41 -7.18
CA MET A 42 -12.57 6.98 -6.97
C MET A 42 -12.62 6.20 -8.28
N ILE A 43 -13.27 6.76 -9.31
CA ILE A 43 -13.31 6.17 -10.66
C ILE A 43 -11.89 6.07 -11.23
N ALA A 44 -11.07 7.12 -11.08
CA ALA A 44 -9.68 7.10 -11.51
C ALA A 44 -8.86 6.01 -10.78
N CYS A 45 -9.06 5.82 -9.48
CA CYS A 45 -8.42 4.75 -8.71
C CYS A 45 -8.80 3.37 -9.25
N LYS A 46 -10.10 3.11 -9.49
CA LYS A 46 -10.60 1.85 -10.07
C LYS A 46 -9.95 1.57 -11.43
N ILE A 47 -9.91 2.57 -12.31
CA ILE A 47 -9.30 2.46 -13.65
C ILE A 47 -7.79 2.16 -13.54
N ILE A 48 -7.05 2.93 -12.75
CA ILE A 48 -5.60 2.76 -12.61
C ILE A 48 -5.28 1.38 -12.03
N ALA A 49 -6.01 0.96 -11.00
CA ALA A 49 -5.83 -0.35 -10.37
C ALA A 49 -6.09 -1.49 -11.38
N THR A 50 -7.17 -1.41 -12.16
CA THR A 50 -7.49 -2.42 -13.17
C THR A 50 -6.48 -2.45 -14.32
N ILE A 51 -6.04 -1.29 -14.84
CA ILE A 51 -5.03 -1.24 -15.91
C ILE A 51 -3.70 -1.82 -15.43
N THR A 52 -3.24 -1.41 -14.25
CA THR A 52 -1.95 -1.86 -13.70
C THR A 52 -1.99 -3.33 -13.29
N GLY A 53 -3.09 -3.80 -12.69
CA GLY A 53 -3.29 -5.19 -12.30
C GLY A 53 -3.49 -6.11 -13.50
N GLY A 54 -4.37 -5.73 -14.43
CA GLY A 54 -4.63 -6.48 -15.66
C GLY A 54 -3.40 -6.56 -16.57
N GLY A 55 -2.65 -5.46 -16.69
CA GLY A 55 -1.38 -5.44 -17.40
C GLY A 55 -0.34 -6.37 -16.78
N ALA A 56 -0.22 -6.37 -15.45
CA ALA A 56 0.69 -7.29 -14.75
C ALA A 56 0.28 -8.76 -14.92
N LEU A 57 -1.02 -9.06 -14.85
CA LEU A 57 -1.57 -10.39 -15.06
C LEU A 57 -1.30 -10.90 -16.48
N TYR A 58 -1.55 -10.06 -17.49
CA TYR A 58 -1.27 -10.38 -18.88
C TYR A 58 0.22 -10.65 -19.13
N GLN A 59 1.10 -9.82 -18.58
CA GLN A 59 2.54 -10.00 -18.74
C GLN A 59 3.04 -11.28 -18.03
N LEU A 60 2.51 -11.61 -16.85
CA LEU A 60 2.82 -12.86 -16.17
C LEU A 60 2.39 -14.08 -16.99
N TYR A 61 1.20 -14.02 -17.59
CA TYR A 61 0.71 -15.05 -18.50
C TYR A 61 1.61 -15.19 -19.74
N ALA A 62 1.99 -14.08 -20.37
CA ALA A 62 2.87 -14.07 -21.52
C ALA A 62 4.27 -14.64 -21.19
N MET A 63 4.78 -14.43 -19.97
CA MET A 63 6.09 -14.92 -19.54
C MET A 63 6.14 -16.40 -19.18
N GLN A 64 5.10 -16.94 -18.54
CA GLN A 64 5.11 -18.33 -18.04
C GLN A 64 4.40 -19.31 -18.98
N GLY A 65 3.59 -18.82 -19.92
CA GLY A 65 2.75 -19.64 -20.78
C GLY A 65 1.55 -20.25 -20.02
N SER A 66 0.53 -20.66 -20.78
CA SER A 66 -0.75 -21.12 -20.23
C SER A 66 -0.71 -22.38 -19.37
N LYS A 67 0.38 -23.17 -19.46
CA LYS A 67 0.53 -24.45 -18.75
C LYS A 67 1.04 -24.32 -17.31
N HIS A 68 1.62 -23.18 -16.93
CA HIS A 68 2.27 -23.02 -15.62
C HIS A 68 1.48 -22.17 -14.63
N ILE A 69 0.53 -21.34 -15.10
CA ILE A 69 -0.35 -20.55 -14.24
C ILE A 69 -1.69 -21.26 -14.11
N SER A 70 -2.20 -21.37 -12.87
CA SER A 70 -3.55 -21.89 -12.64
C SER A 70 -4.59 -21.08 -13.40
N THR A 71 -5.35 -21.73 -14.28
CA THR A 71 -6.46 -21.12 -15.03
C THR A 71 -7.53 -20.56 -14.09
N GLY A 72 -7.76 -21.23 -12.95
CA GLY A 72 -8.65 -20.74 -11.90
C GLY A 72 -8.17 -19.42 -11.29
N PHE A 73 -6.87 -19.31 -11.00
CA PHE A 73 -6.30 -18.04 -10.51
C PHE A 73 -6.48 -16.90 -11.51
N MET A 74 -6.20 -17.13 -12.79
CA MET A 74 -6.37 -16.11 -13.83
C MET A 74 -7.82 -15.68 -14.01
N ALA A 75 -8.75 -16.65 -14.01
CA ALA A 75 -10.18 -16.36 -14.14
C ALA A 75 -10.67 -15.52 -12.96
N ILE A 76 -10.34 -15.91 -11.72
CA ILE A 76 -10.79 -15.23 -10.50
C ILE A 76 -10.20 -13.80 -10.41
N SER A 77 -8.89 -13.64 -10.65
CA SER A 77 -8.23 -12.33 -10.59
C SER A 77 -8.68 -11.40 -11.71
N GLY A 78 -8.77 -11.90 -12.95
CA GLY A 78 -9.28 -11.13 -14.08
C GLY A 78 -10.74 -10.72 -13.91
N LEU A 79 -11.61 -11.67 -13.52
CA LEU A 79 -13.03 -11.39 -13.30
C LEU A 79 -13.24 -10.38 -12.15
N GLY A 80 -12.49 -10.52 -11.05
CA GLY A 80 -12.52 -9.57 -9.94
C GLY A 80 -12.19 -8.15 -10.40
N LEU A 81 -11.08 -7.96 -11.12
CA LEU A 81 -10.66 -6.65 -11.64
C LEU A 81 -11.67 -6.04 -12.63
N ILE A 82 -12.31 -6.86 -13.47
CA ILE A 82 -13.34 -6.42 -14.41
C ILE A 82 -14.59 -5.98 -13.65
N ILE A 83 -15.06 -6.76 -12.67
CA ILE A 83 -16.23 -6.41 -11.86
C ILE A 83 -16.00 -5.07 -11.13
N VAL A 84 -14.81 -4.86 -10.56
CA VAL A 84 -14.46 -3.58 -9.93
C VAL A 84 -14.48 -2.44 -10.94
N LEU A 85 -13.94 -2.63 -12.15
CA LEU A 85 -13.99 -1.58 -13.17
C LEU A 85 -15.42 -1.25 -13.59
N VAL A 86 -16.26 -2.25 -13.83
CA VAL A 86 -17.65 -2.05 -14.24
C VAL A 86 -18.47 -1.42 -13.11
N SER A 87 -18.13 -1.67 -11.84
CA SER A 87 -18.77 -1.01 -10.69
C SER A 87 -18.66 0.51 -10.72
N ALA A 88 -17.65 1.07 -11.40
CA ALA A 88 -17.51 2.51 -11.58
C ALA A 88 -18.67 3.15 -12.38
N ILE A 89 -19.43 2.36 -13.15
CA ILE A 89 -20.54 2.81 -14.00
C ILE A 89 -21.90 2.66 -13.29
N GLY A 90 -21.92 2.10 -12.07
CA GLY A 90 -23.13 1.92 -11.26
C GLY A 90 -23.69 0.50 -11.36
N LEU A 91 -23.09 -0.42 -10.61
CA LEU A 91 -23.59 -1.80 -10.48
C LEU A 91 -24.43 -1.99 -9.22
N PRO A 92 -25.26 -3.05 -9.17
CA PRO A 92 -25.85 -3.50 -7.92
C PRO A 92 -24.79 -3.81 -6.87
N ILE A 93 -25.03 -3.39 -5.62
CA ILE A 93 -24.12 -3.56 -4.48
C ILE A 93 -23.65 -5.03 -4.30
N TRP A 94 -24.50 -6.02 -4.62
CA TRP A 94 -24.11 -7.42 -4.50
C TRP A 94 -23.00 -7.85 -5.49
N MET A 95 -22.92 -7.22 -6.68
CA MET A 95 -21.83 -7.47 -7.63
C MET A 95 -20.52 -6.88 -7.14
N GLU A 96 -20.56 -5.73 -6.48
CA GLU A 96 -19.41 -5.13 -5.81
C GLU A 96 -18.83 -6.08 -4.75
N TYR A 97 -19.69 -6.64 -3.89
CA TYR A 97 -19.27 -7.66 -2.92
C TYR A 97 -18.72 -8.93 -3.58
N ALA A 98 -19.31 -9.37 -4.70
CA ALA A 98 -18.77 -10.50 -5.45
C ALA A 98 -17.35 -10.21 -5.99
N GLY A 99 -17.12 -9.02 -6.55
CA GLY A 99 -15.80 -8.57 -7.00
C GLY A 99 -14.77 -8.53 -5.86
N LEU A 100 -15.17 -8.02 -4.69
CA LEU A 100 -14.35 -8.00 -3.47
C LEU A 100 -13.93 -9.42 -3.06
N ILE A 101 -14.88 -10.36 -2.97
CA ILE A 101 -14.61 -11.75 -2.59
C ILE A 101 -13.64 -12.40 -3.58
N LEU A 102 -13.85 -12.22 -4.89
CA LEU A 102 -12.97 -12.76 -5.92
C LEU A 102 -11.54 -12.21 -5.79
N LEU A 103 -11.38 -10.91 -5.56
CA LEU A 103 -10.07 -10.29 -5.38
C LEU A 103 -9.36 -10.80 -4.12
N ILE A 104 -10.07 -11.01 -3.01
CA ILE A 104 -9.50 -11.60 -1.78
C ILE A 104 -9.03 -13.04 -2.04
N ILE A 105 -9.85 -13.86 -2.71
CA ILE A 105 -9.48 -15.23 -3.08
C ILE A 105 -8.23 -15.22 -4.00
N ALA A 106 -8.21 -14.33 -4.99
CA ALA A 106 -7.06 -14.17 -5.89
C ALA A 106 -5.78 -13.79 -5.13
N LEU A 107 -5.86 -12.84 -4.19
CA LEU A 107 -4.73 -12.45 -3.33
C LEU A 107 -4.17 -13.67 -2.59
N CYS A 108 -5.02 -14.47 -1.95
CA CYS A 108 -4.60 -15.67 -1.22
C CYS A 108 -3.99 -16.77 -2.13
N MET A 109 -4.47 -16.89 -3.37
CA MET A 109 -3.98 -17.91 -4.31
C MET A 109 -2.68 -17.52 -5.02
N SER A 110 -2.36 -16.23 -5.08
CA SER A 110 -1.33 -15.66 -5.94
C SER A 110 0.10 -16.21 -5.72
N GLU A 111 0.55 -16.30 -4.46
CA GLU A 111 1.91 -16.73 -4.13
C GLU A 111 2.14 -18.18 -4.56
N LYS A 112 1.16 -19.06 -4.28
CA LYS A 112 1.18 -20.46 -4.68
C LYS A 112 1.07 -20.63 -6.19
N SER A 113 0.20 -19.85 -6.83
CA SER A 113 -0.06 -19.94 -8.27
C SER A 113 1.10 -19.41 -9.13
N LEU A 114 1.88 -18.47 -8.61
CA LEU A 114 2.99 -17.84 -9.32
C LEU A 114 4.36 -18.37 -8.88
N HIS A 115 4.41 -19.27 -7.89
CA HIS A 115 5.64 -19.89 -7.37
C HIS A 115 6.73 -18.85 -7.04
N ILE A 116 6.37 -17.78 -6.33
CA ILE A 116 7.30 -16.72 -5.95
C ILE A 116 8.14 -17.19 -4.76
N LYS A 117 9.46 -17.12 -4.89
CA LYS A 117 10.41 -17.36 -3.80
C LYS A 117 11.14 -16.06 -3.49
N TRP A 118 11.10 -15.66 -2.22
CA TRP A 118 11.86 -14.51 -1.73
C TRP A 118 13.30 -14.94 -1.47
N LYS A 119 14.27 -14.22 -2.07
CA LYS A 119 15.69 -14.53 -1.90
C LYS A 119 16.17 -14.12 -0.49
N GLU A 120 15.68 -12.97 -0.02
CA GLU A 120 16.08 -12.35 1.24
C GLU A 120 14.91 -12.15 2.20
N ARG A 121 15.17 -12.25 3.50
CA ARG A 121 14.15 -11.94 4.53
C ARG A 121 13.74 -10.47 4.48
N GLY A 122 14.69 -9.57 4.25
CA GLY A 122 14.43 -8.13 4.15
C GLY A 122 13.48 -7.78 3.00
N THR A 123 13.63 -8.46 1.87
CA THR A 123 12.77 -8.35 0.69
C THR A 123 11.33 -8.73 1.01
N GLN A 124 11.13 -9.88 1.66
CA GLN A 124 9.80 -10.28 2.13
C GLN A 124 9.22 -9.24 3.10
N GLY A 125 10.07 -8.62 3.94
CA GLY A 125 9.67 -7.55 4.84
C GLY A 125 9.14 -6.31 4.11
N ALA A 126 9.83 -5.83 3.08
CA ALA A 126 9.40 -4.68 2.28
C ALA A 126 8.09 -4.94 1.52
N TYR A 127 7.91 -6.16 1.00
CA TYR A 127 6.64 -6.60 0.43
C TYR A 127 5.50 -6.53 1.46
N LEU A 128 5.68 -7.10 2.65
CA LEU A 128 4.68 -7.05 3.71
C LEU A 128 4.30 -5.62 4.08
N ILE A 129 5.27 -4.70 4.16
CA ILE A 129 5.00 -3.30 4.46
C ILE A 129 4.17 -2.64 3.36
N SER A 130 4.48 -2.90 2.08
CA SER A 130 3.73 -2.31 0.98
C SER A 130 2.25 -2.71 0.99
N MET A 131 1.92 -3.96 1.35
CA MET A 131 0.54 -4.43 1.50
C MET A 131 -0.10 -3.88 2.79
N ALA A 132 0.64 -3.87 3.89
CA ALA A 132 0.18 -3.38 5.19
C ALA A 132 -0.29 -1.93 5.16
N VAL A 133 0.41 -1.07 4.43
CA VAL A 133 0.06 0.35 4.35
C VAL A 133 -1.29 0.57 3.67
N LEU A 134 -1.64 -0.23 2.66
CA LEU A 134 -2.96 -0.14 2.04
C LEU A 134 -4.10 -0.42 3.05
N LEU A 135 -3.92 -1.43 3.92
CA LEU A 135 -4.88 -1.74 4.98
C LEU A 135 -4.96 -0.63 6.03
N TYR A 136 -3.83 0.00 6.37
CA TYR A 136 -3.81 1.11 7.31
C TYR A 136 -4.48 2.38 6.75
N ILE A 137 -4.24 2.70 5.48
CA ILE A 137 -4.87 3.87 4.83
C ILE A 137 -6.39 3.76 4.86
N PHE A 138 -6.95 2.55 4.87
CA PHE A 138 -8.40 2.33 4.93
C PHE A 138 -9.05 2.88 6.21
N ASP A 139 -8.37 2.87 7.36
CA ASP A 139 -8.85 3.47 8.63
C ASP A 139 -8.90 5.00 8.60
N MET A 140 -8.10 5.63 7.74
CA MET A 140 -8.17 7.08 7.54
C MET A 140 -9.44 7.48 6.78
N ILE A 141 -10.06 6.53 6.08
CA ILE A 141 -11.21 6.76 5.20
C ILE A 141 -12.51 6.29 5.88
N GLY A 142 -12.54 5.03 6.36
CA GLY A 142 -13.73 4.46 6.97
C GLY A 142 -13.81 4.69 8.48
N LYS A 143 -15.03 4.94 8.98
CA LYS A 143 -15.34 5.22 10.39
C LYS A 143 -15.88 4.00 11.14
N SER A 144 -15.93 2.83 10.50
CA SER A 144 -16.50 1.63 11.10
C SER A 144 -15.52 0.91 12.01
N PHE A 145 -16.06 0.06 12.89
CA PHE A 145 -15.25 -0.85 13.69
C PHE A 145 -14.37 -1.77 12.80
N LEU A 146 -14.86 -2.17 11.62
CA LEU A 146 -14.14 -3.06 10.72
C LEU A 146 -12.92 -2.38 10.10
N THR A 147 -12.96 -1.07 9.81
CA THR A 147 -11.78 -0.35 9.29
C THR A 147 -10.69 -0.23 10.34
N HIS A 148 -11.06 0.03 11.60
CA HIS A 148 -10.14 0.06 12.73
C HIS A 148 -9.44 -1.30 12.91
N VAL A 149 -10.20 -2.40 12.82
CA VAL A 149 -9.63 -3.76 12.87
C VAL A 149 -8.69 -4.03 11.69
N ALA A 150 -9.10 -3.68 10.47
CA ALA A 150 -8.27 -3.86 9.27
C ALA A 150 -6.95 -3.07 9.36
N ALA A 151 -6.99 -1.84 9.87
CA ALA A 151 -5.79 -1.05 10.09
C ALA A 151 -4.90 -1.60 11.19
N LEU A 152 -5.44 -2.12 12.29
CA LEU A 152 -4.64 -2.82 13.30
C LEU A 152 -3.93 -4.03 12.70
N VAL A 153 -4.62 -4.84 11.89
CA VAL A 153 -3.99 -5.95 11.15
C VAL A 153 -2.89 -5.42 10.23
N GLY A 154 -3.16 -4.37 9.46
CA GLY A 154 -2.17 -3.70 8.62
C GLY A 154 -0.94 -3.27 9.40
N LEU A 155 -1.10 -2.55 10.51
CA LEU A 155 0.01 -2.07 11.35
C LEU A 155 0.80 -3.23 11.99
N ILE A 156 0.15 -4.32 12.39
CA ILE A 156 0.84 -5.53 12.87
C ILE A 156 1.70 -6.14 11.76
N ILE A 157 1.16 -6.27 10.54
CA ILE A 157 1.91 -6.77 9.37
C ILE A 157 3.07 -5.82 9.06
N TYR A 158 2.88 -4.50 9.18
CA TYR A 158 3.93 -3.50 9.02
C TYR A 158 5.07 -3.76 10.02
N LEU A 159 4.77 -3.98 11.30
CA LEU A 159 5.78 -4.30 12.32
C LEU A 159 6.54 -5.59 12.01
N VAL A 160 5.84 -6.63 11.55
CA VAL A 160 6.48 -7.89 11.11
C VAL A 160 7.42 -7.62 9.94
N GLY A 161 7.00 -6.81 8.96
CA GLY A 161 7.84 -6.43 7.83
C GLY A 161 9.09 -5.66 8.24
N LEU A 162 8.96 -4.69 9.15
CA LEU A 162 10.09 -3.94 9.69
C LEU A 162 11.11 -4.83 10.42
N LYS A 163 10.63 -5.79 11.23
CA LYS A 163 11.51 -6.76 11.92
C LYS A 163 12.34 -7.57 10.92
N LYS A 164 11.76 -7.94 9.78
CA LYS A 164 12.46 -8.69 8.73
C LYS A 164 13.49 -7.83 8.01
N ILE A 165 13.17 -6.58 7.67
CA ILE A 165 14.11 -5.64 7.05
C ILE A 165 15.28 -5.35 7.97
N LYS A 166 15.04 -5.20 9.28
CA LYS A 166 16.04 -4.80 10.27
C LYS A 166 17.34 -5.62 10.20
N VAL A 167 17.24 -6.91 9.87
CA VAL A 167 18.38 -7.85 9.83
C VAL A 167 19.36 -7.53 8.69
N SER A 168 18.91 -6.83 7.65
CA SER A 168 19.69 -6.56 6.43
C SER A 168 20.21 -5.12 6.37
N LEU A 169 20.24 -4.37 7.48
CA LEU A 169 20.51 -2.93 7.46
C LEU A 169 21.77 -2.51 8.24
N ASP A 170 22.37 -1.42 7.77
CA ASP A 170 23.43 -0.67 8.45
C ASP A 170 22.88 0.24 9.56
N SER A 171 23.75 0.98 10.25
CA SER A 171 23.37 1.85 11.37
C SER A 171 22.33 2.92 11.00
N ALA A 172 22.45 3.54 9.81
CA ALA A 172 21.49 4.52 9.31
C ALA A 172 20.12 3.87 9.03
N GLY A 173 20.13 2.70 8.40
CA GLY A 173 18.93 1.91 8.14
C GLY A 173 18.25 1.43 9.42
N LEU A 174 19.03 0.96 10.41
CA LEU A 174 18.54 0.57 11.73
C LEU A 174 17.89 1.74 12.48
N ALA A 175 18.51 2.93 12.43
CA ALA A 175 17.91 4.14 12.98
C ALA A 175 16.57 4.47 12.30
N GLY A 176 16.50 4.31 10.97
CA GLY A 176 15.28 4.48 10.19
C GLY A 176 14.17 3.51 10.58
N VAL A 177 14.45 2.20 10.57
CA VAL A 177 13.50 1.15 10.96
C VAL A 177 13.03 1.31 12.41
N THR A 178 13.92 1.73 13.32
CA THR A 178 13.55 1.98 14.72
C THR A 178 12.55 3.12 14.84
N LYS A 179 12.78 4.23 14.13
CA LYS A 179 11.82 5.35 14.08
C LYS A 179 10.49 4.91 13.46
N LEU A 180 10.50 4.15 12.35
CA LEU A 180 9.27 3.61 11.76
C LEU A 180 8.51 2.70 12.74
N THR A 181 9.22 1.90 13.52
CA THR A 181 8.63 1.04 14.55
C THR A 181 7.92 1.88 15.63
N ILE A 182 8.57 2.96 16.09
CA ILE A 182 7.98 3.89 17.06
C ILE A 182 6.74 4.57 16.46
N ALA A 183 6.81 5.06 15.23
CA ALA A 183 5.66 5.67 14.55
C ALA A 183 4.47 4.72 14.45
N VAL A 184 4.70 3.47 14.05
CA VAL A 184 3.65 2.44 13.98
C VAL A 184 3.07 2.13 15.36
N ALA A 185 3.90 2.06 16.41
CA ALA A 185 3.42 1.87 17.77
C ALA A 185 2.51 3.02 18.23
N LEU A 186 2.87 4.27 17.91
CA LEU A 186 2.03 5.44 18.17
C LEU A 186 0.69 5.36 17.43
N CYS A 187 0.68 4.91 16.16
CA CYS A 187 -0.55 4.70 15.40
C CYS A 187 -1.45 3.62 16.05
N ILE A 188 -0.88 2.49 16.48
CA ILE A 188 -1.64 1.42 17.17
C ILE A 188 -2.28 1.97 18.45
N ILE A 189 -1.50 2.68 19.28
CA ILE A 189 -2.00 3.29 20.50
C ILE A 189 -3.13 4.29 20.16
N GLY A 190 -2.95 5.11 19.14
CA GLY A 190 -3.97 6.05 18.67
C GLY A 190 -5.30 5.38 18.31
N ILE A 191 -5.27 4.27 17.56
CA ILE A 191 -6.48 3.52 17.22
C ILE A 191 -7.19 3.01 18.48
N LEU A 192 -6.45 2.52 19.49
CA LEU A 192 -7.04 2.05 20.75
C LEU A 192 -7.71 3.18 21.56
N PHE A 193 -7.19 4.41 21.50
CA PHE A 193 -7.79 5.55 22.18
C PHE A 193 -9.05 6.09 21.50
N ARG A 194 -9.31 5.73 20.24
CA ARG A 194 -10.46 6.21 19.46
C ARG A 194 -11.82 5.79 20.06
N PHE A 195 -11.83 4.77 20.92
CA PHE A 195 -13.02 4.29 21.63
C PHE A 195 -13.42 5.16 22.84
N VAL A 196 -12.61 6.15 23.22
CA VAL A 196 -12.90 7.07 24.33
C VAL A 196 -13.43 8.40 23.78
N PRO A 197 -14.69 8.81 24.09
CA PRO A 197 -15.24 10.08 23.61
C PRO A 197 -14.43 11.30 24.06
N TRP A 198 -14.34 12.32 23.20
CA TRP A 198 -13.66 13.63 23.40
C TRP A 198 -12.15 13.55 23.65
N ILE A 199 -11.72 12.91 24.74
CA ILE A 199 -10.30 12.71 25.09
C ILE A 199 -9.61 11.86 24.03
N GLY A 200 -10.28 10.82 23.54
CA GLY A 200 -9.72 9.93 22.51
C GLY A 200 -9.41 10.66 21.22
N THR A 201 -10.24 11.61 20.79
CA THR A 201 -9.98 12.40 19.57
C THR A 201 -8.73 13.25 19.71
N VAL A 202 -8.59 13.99 20.81
CA VAL A 202 -7.41 14.84 21.05
C VAL A 202 -6.14 13.99 21.10
N VAL A 203 -6.15 12.91 21.89
CA VAL A 203 -5.02 11.99 22.01
C VAL A 203 -4.67 11.37 20.65
N THR A 204 -5.65 10.90 19.89
CA THR A 204 -5.43 10.29 18.56
C THR A 204 -4.77 11.26 17.60
N VAL A 205 -5.24 12.52 17.54
CA VAL A 205 -4.67 13.54 16.65
C VAL A 205 -3.23 13.88 17.05
N THR A 206 -2.95 14.03 18.34
CA THR A 206 -1.60 14.28 18.84
C THR A 206 -0.66 13.12 18.52
N LEU A 207 -1.07 11.87 18.81
CA LEU A 207 -0.27 10.69 18.53
C LEU A 207 -0.04 10.50 17.02
N ALA A 208 -1.06 10.74 16.19
CA ALA A 208 -0.94 10.67 14.73
C ALA A 208 0.07 11.71 14.21
N THR A 209 0.05 12.93 14.76
CA THR A 209 1.00 14.00 14.39
C THR A 209 2.44 13.61 14.76
N LEU A 210 2.64 13.10 15.99
CA LEU A 210 3.95 12.59 16.43
C LEU A 210 4.41 11.41 15.57
N ALA A 211 3.52 10.46 15.27
CA ALA A 211 3.80 9.33 14.40
C ALA A 211 4.24 9.79 13.01
N PHE A 212 3.56 10.80 12.45
CA PHE A 212 3.90 11.38 11.15
C PHE A 212 5.32 11.98 11.15
N ILE A 213 5.66 12.79 12.15
CA ILE A 213 7.00 13.41 12.26
C ILE A 213 8.09 12.33 12.42
N VAL A 214 7.86 11.34 13.29
CA VAL A 214 8.81 10.25 13.52
C VAL A 214 8.95 9.39 12.26
N GLN A 215 7.86 9.10 11.55
CA GLN A 215 7.86 8.34 10.30
C GLN A 215 8.66 9.07 9.21
N TYR A 216 8.46 10.38 9.06
CA TYR A 216 9.24 11.21 8.14
C TYR A 216 10.75 11.13 8.45
N SER A 217 11.12 11.28 9.72
CA SER A 217 12.51 11.13 10.17
C SER A 217 13.06 9.72 9.91
N GLY A 218 12.21 8.70 10.03
CA GLY A 218 12.52 7.31 9.68
C GLY A 218 12.90 7.15 8.21
N TYR A 219 12.09 7.70 7.30
CA TYR A 219 12.39 7.67 5.85
C TYR A 219 13.63 8.48 5.48
N CYS A 220 13.88 9.62 6.14
CA CYS A 220 15.13 10.37 5.97
C CYS A 220 16.36 9.53 6.36
N SER A 221 16.25 8.75 7.43
CA SER A 221 17.35 7.89 7.90
C SER A 221 17.55 6.70 6.95
N LEU A 222 16.47 6.06 6.49
CA LEU A 222 16.53 5.00 5.47
C LEU A 222 17.16 5.48 4.17
N ARG A 223 16.85 6.70 3.72
CA ARG A 223 17.46 7.28 2.51
C ARG A 223 18.99 7.40 2.61
N ASN A 224 19.54 7.47 3.82
CA ASN A 224 20.98 7.56 4.04
C ASN A 224 21.62 6.17 4.27
N SER A 225 20.84 5.09 4.27
CA SER A 225 21.34 3.72 4.42
C SER A 225 22.00 3.27 3.12
N LEU A 226 23.24 2.79 3.20
CA LEU A 226 23.96 2.18 2.09
C LEU A 226 23.50 0.73 1.87
N ALA A 227 23.03 0.07 2.94
CA ALA A 227 22.59 -1.33 2.92
C ALA A 227 21.37 -1.61 2.01
N ILE A 228 20.59 -0.58 1.68
CA ILE A 228 19.46 -0.69 0.74
C ILE A 228 19.83 -0.29 -0.70
N GLY A 229 21.09 0.05 -0.95
CA GLY A 229 21.59 0.42 -2.27
C GLY A 229 20.98 1.72 -2.83
N THR A 230 21.48 2.16 -3.98
CA THR A 230 21.02 3.42 -4.62
C THR A 230 19.54 3.36 -5.03
N GLU A 231 19.06 2.18 -5.44
CA GLU A 231 17.65 1.96 -5.75
C GLU A 231 16.77 2.12 -4.51
N GLY A 232 17.15 1.50 -3.38
CA GLY A 232 16.40 1.62 -2.14
C GLY A 232 16.43 3.04 -1.57
N GLN A 233 17.54 3.76 -1.70
CA GLN A 233 17.62 5.18 -1.31
C GLN A 233 16.68 6.06 -2.13
N ARG A 234 16.57 5.81 -3.46
CA ARG A 234 15.55 6.45 -4.31
C ARG A 234 14.13 6.04 -3.89
N GLY A 235 13.94 4.81 -3.41
CA GLY A 235 12.69 4.35 -2.81
C GLY A 235 12.32 5.12 -1.54
N ALA A 236 13.24 5.26 -0.61
CA ALA A 236 13.07 6.06 0.60
C ALA A 236 12.82 7.55 0.29
N ALA A 237 13.43 8.08 -0.77
CA ALA A 237 13.12 9.43 -1.26
C ALA A 237 11.67 9.54 -1.76
N ASN A 238 11.14 8.54 -2.48
CA ASN A 238 9.72 8.50 -2.87
C ASN A 238 8.79 8.49 -1.64
N LEU A 239 9.12 7.72 -0.60
CA LEU A 239 8.34 7.68 0.66
C LEU A 239 8.34 9.03 1.38
N LYS A 240 9.48 9.74 1.36
CA LYS A 240 9.55 11.10 1.90
C LYS A 240 8.69 12.06 1.09
N THR A 241 8.77 11.99 -0.25
CA THR A 241 7.98 12.84 -1.14
C THR A 241 6.49 12.56 -0.99
N SER A 242 6.06 11.32 -0.82
CA SER A 242 4.65 11.00 -0.57
C SER A 242 4.13 11.66 0.71
N MET A 243 4.92 11.68 1.79
CA MET A 243 4.53 12.41 3.01
C MET A 243 4.41 13.92 2.80
N ILE A 244 5.32 14.53 2.03
CA ILE A 244 5.24 15.96 1.70
C ILE A 244 3.97 16.24 0.88
N LEU A 245 3.66 15.40 -0.09
CA LEU A 245 2.43 15.51 -0.88
C LEU A 245 1.19 15.37 0.00
N LEU A 246 1.17 14.47 0.99
CA LEU A 246 0.05 14.38 1.93
C LEU A 246 -0.15 15.69 2.72
N VAL A 247 0.92 16.37 3.13
CA VAL A 247 0.81 17.69 3.77
C VAL A 247 0.27 18.73 2.80
N ILE A 248 0.78 18.77 1.56
CA ILE A 248 0.28 19.69 0.53
C ILE A 248 -1.21 19.43 0.26
N GLY A 249 -1.61 18.17 0.12
CA GLY A 249 -3.00 17.76 -0.06
C GLY A 249 -3.88 18.12 1.14
N ALA A 250 -3.37 18.06 2.37
CA ALA A 250 -4.10 18.53 3.54
C ALA A 250 -4.32 20.06 3.52
N LEU A 251 -3.32 20.81 3.04
CA LEU A 251 -3.43 22.27 2.89
C LEU A 251 -4.38 22.68 1.76
N THR A 252 -4.49 21.88 0.68
CA THR A 252 -5.40 22.22 -0.43
C THR A 252 -6.86 22.18 -0.02
N ILE A 253 -7.23 21.46 1.05
CA ILE A 253 -8.59 21.43 1.59
C ILE A 253 -9.09 22.83 2.00
N LEU A 254 -8.17 23.76 2.32
CA LEU A 254 -8.51 25.14 2.66
C LEU A 254 -9.03 25.96 1.47
N ILE A 255 -8.89 25.46 0.24
CA ILE A 255 -9.39 26.11 -0.98
C ILE A 255 -10.88 25.78 -1.15
N PRO A 256 -11.78 26.77 -1.15
CA PRO A 256 -13.21 26.52 -1.38
C PRO A 256 -13.47 25.82 -2.72
N GLU A 257 -14.52 24.98 -2.76
CA GLU A 257 -15.04 24.25 -3.93
C GLU A 257 -14.11 23.19 -4.56
N TYR A 258 -12.84 23.49 -4.78
CA TYR A 258 -11.89 22.61 -5.50
C TYR A 258 -10.92 21.87 -4.59
N GLY A 259 -10.76 22.32 -3.34
CA GLY A 259 -9.73 21.84 -2.43
C GLY A 259 -9.77 20.34 -2.16
N LEU A 260 -10.98 19.77 -2.03
CA LEU A 260 -11.21 18.35 -1.79
C LEU A 260 -10.83 17.49 -3.00
N THR A 261 -11.27 17.88 -4.19
CA THR A 261 -10.94 17.17 -5.44
C THR A 261 -9.43 17.16 -5.67
N ILE A 262 -8.76 18.29 -5.49
CA ILE A 262 -7.30 18.40 -5.62
C ILE A 262 -6.61 17.52 -4.59
N SER A 263 -7.05 17.56 -3.33
CA SER A 263 -6.51 16.73 -2.23
C SER A 263 -6.61 15.24 -2.55
N ALA A 264 -7.72 14.79 -3.13
CA ALA A 264 -7.94 13.41 -3.52
C ALA A 264 -6.95 12.95 -4.62
N PHE A 265 -6.72 13.77 -5.65
CA PHE A 265 -5.71 13.47 -6.69
C PHE A 265 -4.29 13.44 -6.12
N ILE A 266 -3.94 14.39 -5.24
CA ILE A 266 -2.64 14.40 -4.56
C ILE A 266 -2.47 13.14 -3.69
N SER A 267 -3.52 12.72 -2.99
CA SER A 267 -3.52 11.50 -2.17
C SER A 267 -3.33 10.25 -3.03
N MET A 268 -3.98 10.18 -4.19
CA MET A 268 -3.79 9.09 -5.16
C MET A 268 -2.34 9.00 -5.64
N ILE A 269 -1.71 10.13 -5.99
CA ILE A 269 -0.29 10.19 -6.37
C ILE A 269 0.59 9.75 -5.18
N SER A 270 0.25 10.17 -3.97
CA SER A 270 0.99 9.82 -2.75
C SER A 270 0.98 8.32 -2.46
N ILE A 271 -0.16 7.66 -2.64
CA ILE A 271 -0.31 6.20 -2.53
C ILE A 271 0.58 5.49 -3.56
N TRP A 272 0.60 5.98 -4.80
CA TRP A 272 1.44 5.42 -5.84
C TRP A 272 2.94 5.58 -5.56
N LEU A 273 3.36 6.75 -5.07
CA LEU A 273 4.75 6.96 -4.63
C LEU A 273 5.11 6.07 -3.44
N LEU A 274 4.16 5.81 -2.55
CA LEU A 274 4.36 4.92 -1.42
C LEU A 274 4.64 3.48 -1.88
N TYR A 275 3.82 2.99 -2.81
CA TYR A 275 4.03 1.72 -3.49
C TYR A 275 5.41 1.64 -4.16
N LEU A 276 5.73 2.64 -4.99
CA LEU A 276 7.02 2.71 -5.68
C LEU A 276 8.19 2.78 -4.70
N GLY A 277 8.01 3.44 -3.56
CA GLY A 277 9.00 3.57 -2.51
C GLY A 277 9.39 2.23 -1.91
N TRP A 278 8.41 1.47 -1.42
CA TRP A 278 8.65 0.14 -0.84
C TRP A 278 9.11 -0.88 -1.87
N LYS A 279 8.57 -0.82 -3.10
CA LYS A 279 9.05 -1.66 -4.21
C LYS A 279 10.55 -1.46 -4.48
N ARG A 280 11.00 -0.20 -4.54
CA ARG A 280 12.42 0.13 -4.76
C ARG A 280 13.31 -0.26 -3.57
N ILE A 281 12.83 -0.09 -2.33
CA ILE A 281 13.55 -0.58 -1.13
C ILE A 281 13.74 -2.09 -1.22
N MET A 282 12.71 -2.82 -1.64
CA MET A 282 12.78 -4.26 -1.80
C MET A 282 13.90 -4.69 -2.76
N PHE A 283 13.91 -4.17 -3.99
CA PHE A 283 14.94 -4.51 -4.98
C PHE A 283 16.32 -3.95 -4.63
N GLY A 284 16.36 -2.82 -3.92
CA GLY A 284 17.60 -2.26 -3.39
C GLY A 284 18.29 -3.20 -2.39
N ILE A 285 17.52 -3.85 -1.52
CA ILE A 285 18.04 -4.86 -0.58
C ILE A 285 18.54 -6.11 -1.34
N GLU A 286 17.76 -6.64 -2.30
CA GLU A 286 18.19 -7.82 -3.08
C GLU A 286 19.50 -7.55 -3.84
N THR A 287 19.59 -6.40 -4.52
CA THR A 287 20.78 -6.05 -5.32
C THR A 287 22.01 -5.81 -4.44
N SER A 288 21.83 -5.22 -3.25
CA SER A 288 22.94 -4.96 -2.34
C SER A 288 23.48 -6.25 -1.72
N ALA A 289 22.61 -7.23 -1.47
CA ALA A 289 23.03 -8.55 -1.01
C ALA A 289 23.85 -9.31 -2.09
N GLU A 290 23.42 -9.24 -3.35
CA GLU A 290 24.12 -9.85 -4.49
C GLU A 290 25.53 -9.30 -4.69
N GLY A 291 25.69 -7.97 -4.61
CA GLY A 291 27.01 -7.35 -4.72
C GLY A 291 27.98 -7.73 -3.59
N ILE A 292 27.47 -8.15 -2.43
CA ILE A 292 28.31 -8.66 -1.33
C ILE A 292 28.73 -10.11 -1.62
N GLU A 293 27.84 -10.96 -2.13
CA GLU A 293 28.16 -12.35 -2.48
C GLU A 293 29.21 -12.45 -3.60
N GLU A 294 29.23 -11.53 -4.57
CA GLU A 294 30.23 -11.54 -5.67
C GLU A 294 31.63 -11.06 -5.26
N MET A 295 31.79 -10.48 -4.06
CA MET A 295 33.09 -10.03 -3.53
C MET A 295 33.80 -11.09 -2.69
N TYR A 296 33.20 -12.27 -2.49
CA TYR A 296 33.75 -13.41 -1.75
C TYR A 296 33.85 -14.66 -2.62
#